data_AF-A0A2N6QA87-F1
#
_entry.id   AF-A0A2N6QA87-F1
#
_cell.length_a   1.000
_cell.length_b   1.000
_cell.length_c   1.000
_cell.angle_alpha   90.00
_cell.angle_beta   90.00
_cell.angle_gamma   90.00
#
_symmetry.space_group_name_H-M   'P 1'
#
loop_
_entity.id
_entity.type
_entity.pdbx_description
1 polymer ?
#
loop_
_entity_poly.entity_id
_entity_poly.type
_entity_poly.pdbx_seq_one_letter_code
_entity_poly.pdbx_strand_id
1 'polypeptide(L)' 'MATLMEKDVLIEFVATASATMLSRLQRAELEESEDIKYLANLRMTIYRSKPEKLDFDDIVKNVRTIINRYKDLPKLKR' A
#
# COMPACT_ATOMS: atom_id res chain seq x y z
N MET A 1 7.87 -0.41 -16.25
CA MET A 1 8.91 0.62 -16.03
C MET A 1 8.21 1.87 -15.56
N ALA A 2 8.63 2.50 -14.46
CA ALA A 2 8.03 3.73 -13.96
C ALA A 2 8.94 4.94 -14.24
N THR A 3 8.34 6.12 -14.34
CA THR A 3 8.98 7.43 -14.31
C THR A 3 9.25 7.87 -12.86
N LEU A 4 10.05 8.92 -12.68
CA LEU A 4 10.28 9.52 -11.36
C LEU A 4 8.98 9.98 -10.70
N MET A 5 8.10 10.65 -11.47
CA MET A 5 6.79 11.07 -10.97
C MET A 5 5.89 9.89 -10.59
N GLU A 6 5.87 8.84 -11.40
CA GLU A 6 5.11 7.62 -11.09
C GLU A 6 5.64 6.93 -9.83
N LYS A 7 6.96 6.95 -9.57
CA LYS A 7 7.52 6.46 -8.31
C LYS A 7 6.98 7.24 -7.11
N ASP A 8 6.87 8.56 -7.19
CA ASP A 8 6.30 9.38 -6.11
C ASP A 8 4.81 9.05 -5.89
N VAL A 9 4.05 8.87 -6.98
CA VAL A 9 2.65 8.41 -6.92
C VAL A 9 2.54 7.04 -6.23
N LEU A 10 3.45 6.10 -6.52
CA LEU A 10 3.46 4.79 -5.86
C LEU A 10 3.71 4.91 -4.34
N ILE A 11 4.59 5.81 -3.91
CA ILE A 11 4.87 6.05 -2.49
C ILE A 11 3.60 6.53 -1.78
N GLU A 12 2.93 7.53 -2.34
CA GLU A 12 1.68 8.06 -1.78
C GLU A 12 0.57 7.01 -1.78
N PHE A 13 0.47 6.23 -2.86
CA PHE A 13 -0.58 5.24 -3.02
C PHE A 13 -0.45 4.10 -2.01
N VAL A 14 0.77 3.61 -1.77
CA VAL A 14 1.05 2.61 -0.73
C VAL A 14 0.77 3.19 0.67
N ALA A 15 1.16 4.43 0.94
CA ALA A 15 0.86 5.08 2.23
C ALA A 15 -0.66 5.20 2.46
N THR A 16 -1.42 5.54 1.42
CA THR A 16 -2.89 5.63 1.46
C THR A 16 -3.52 4.25 1.72
N ALA A 17 -2.99 3.19 1.12
CA ALA A 17 -3.45 1.83 1.38
C ALA A 17 -3.21 1.43 2.86
N SER A 18 -2.01 1.68 3.38
CA SER A 18 -1.71 1.41 4.79
C SER A 18 -2.61 2.21 5.74
N ALA A 19 -2.84 3.49 5.45
CA ALA A 19 -3.75 4.34 6.23
C ALA A 19 -5.20 3.83 6.18
N THR A 20 -5.65 3.35 5.01
CA THR A 20 -6.98 2.75 4.83
C THR A 20 -7.17 1.57 5.77
N MET A 21 -6.19 0.66 5.84
CA MET A 21 -6.21 -0.49 6.74
C MET A 21 -6.14 -0.07 8.21
N LEU A 22 -5.19 0.81 8.55
CA LEU A 22 -5.05 1.33 9.92
C LEU A 22 -6.35 1.94 10.44
N SER A 23 -7.07 2.70 9.61
CA SER A 23 -8.33 3.33 10.03
C SER A 23 -9.49 2.34 10.25
N ARG A 24 -9.35 1.07 9.88
CA ARG A 24 -10.45 0.09 9.82
C ARG A 24 -10.20 -1.21 10.55
N LEU A 25 -8.93 -1.58 10.78
CA LEU A 25 -8.54 -2.82 11.46
C LEU A 25 -8.05 -2.53 12.87
N GLN A 26 -8.41 -3.41 13.81
CA GLN A 26 -7.91 -3.38 15.17
C GLN A 26 -6.42 -3.75 15.20
N ARG A 27 -5.76 -3.47 16.32
CA ARG A 27 -4.33 -3.70 16.44
C ARG A 27 -3.93 -5.18 16.24
N ALA A 28 -4.68 -6.10 16.82
CA ALA A 28 -4.42 -7.54 16.65
C ALA A 28 -4.56 -7.96 15.18
N GLU A 29 -5.59 -7.50 14.48
CA GLU A 29 -5.81 -7.78 13.06
C GLU A 29 -4.70 -7.20 12.17
N LEU A 30 -4.16 -6.04 12.53
CA LEU A 30 -3.02 -5.44 11.82
C LEU A 30 -1.74 -6.25 12.01
N GLU A 31 -1.46 -6.75 13.21
CA GLU A 31 -0.24 -7.53 13.50
C GLU A 31 -0.23 -8.87 12.73
N GLU A 32 -1.41 -9.46 12.51
CA GLU A 32 -1.57 -10.69 11.74
C GLU A 32 -1.76 -10.46 10.23
N SER A 33 -2.01 -9.23 9.79
CA SER A 33 -2.31 -8.94 8.39
C SER A 33 -1.10 -9.10 7.48
N GLU A 34 -1.16 -10.08 6.56
CA GLU A 34 -0.15 -10.21 5.50
C GLU A 34 -0.18 -9.03 4.52
N ASP A 35 -1.35 -8.41 4.33
CA ASP A 35 -1.50 -7.24 3.47
C ASP A 35 -0.74 -6.02 4.03
N ILE A 36 -0.76 -5.77 5.35
CA ILE A 36 0.02 -4.65 5.92
C ILE A 36 1.53 -4.93 5.84
N LYS A 37 1.95 -6.19 6.04
CA LYS A 37 3.36 -6.60 5.90
C LYS A 37 3.83 -6.44 4.45
N TYR A 38 3.00 -6.85 3.49
CA TYR A 38 3.26 -6.66 2.07
C TYR A 38 3.41 -5.17 1.74
N LEU A 39 2.49 -4.30 2.17
CA LEU A 39 2.56 -2.86 1.91
C LEU A 39 3.82 -2.22 2.54
N ALA A 40 4.21 -2.63 3.74
CA ALA A 40 5.43 -2.16 4.38
C ALA A 40 6.69 -2.54 3.59
N ASN A 41 6.77 -3.80 3.13
CA ASN A 41 7.87 -4.29 2.31
C ASN A 41 7.89 -3.59 0.93
N LEU A 42 6.73 -3.45 0.30
CA LEU A 42 6.59 -2.78 -0.99
C LEU A 42 7.04 -1.31 -0.91
N ARG A 43 6.66 -0.59 0.16
CA ARG A 43 7.13 0.78 0.39
C ARG A 43 8.66 0.85 0.45
N MET A 44 9.30 -0.07 1.18
CA MET A 44 10.76 -0.13 1.27
C MET A 44 11.40 -0.43 -0.10
N THR A 45 10.82 -1.34 -0.87
CA THR A 45 11.25 -1.67 -2.24
C THR A 45 11.15 -0.44 -3.15
N ILE A 46 10.03 0.28 -3.13
CA ILE A 46 9.83 1.47 -3.96
C ILE A 46 10.89 2.52 -3.64
N TYR A 47 11.14 2.82 -2.36
CA TYR A 47 12.17 3.80 -1.98
C TYR A 47 13.56 3.42 -2.50
N ARG A 48 13.97 2.16 -2.34
CA ARG A 48 15.31 1.67 -2.69
C ARG A 48 15.54 1.45 -4.18
N SER A 49 14.49 1.16 -4.94
CA SER A 49 14.58 0.91 -6.38
C SER A 49 14.67 2.20 -7.18
N LYS A 50 15.40 2.16 -8.29
CA LYS A 50 15.28 3.21 -9.32
C LYS A 50 13.90 3.12 -10.00
N PRO A 51 13.31 4.23 -10.47
CA PRO A 51 12.00 4.21 -11.12
C PRO A 51 11.89 3.20 -12.26
N GLU A 52 12.95 3.04 -13.05
CA GLU A 52 12.93 2.19 -14.24
C GLU A 52 12.83 0.69 -13.88
N LYS A 53 13.13 0.34 -12.63
CA LYS A 53 13.02 -1.03 -12.09
C LYS A 53 11.65 -1.32 -11.49
N LEU A 54 10.75 -0.35 -11.42
CA LEU A 54 9.41 -0.52 -10.89
C LEU A 54 8.42 -0.80 -12.04
N ASP A 55 7.54 -1.76 -11.82
CA ASP A 55 6.39 -2.00 -12.66
C ASP A 55 5.21 -1.21 -12.10
N PHE A 56 4.96 -0.03 -12.68
CA PHE A 56 3.93 0.88 -12.17
C PHE A 56 2.54 0.23 -12.19
N ASP A 57 2.16 -0.36 -13.33
CA ASP A 57 0.82 -0.90 -13.53
C ASP A 57 0.55 -2.09 -12.63
N ASP A 58 1.52 -3.00 -12.50
CA ASP A 58 1.39 -4.15 -11.60
C ASP A 58 1.29 -3.72 -10.13
N ILE A 59 2.15 -2.79 -9.70
CA ILE A 59 2.12 -2.27 -8.32
C ILE A 59 0.78 -1.57 -8.04
N VAL A 60 0.31 -0.71 -8.95
CA VAL A 60 -1.00 -0.04 -8.80
C VAL A 60 -2.13 -1.05 -8.72
N LYS A 61 -2.13 -2.08 -9.57
CA LYS A 61 -3.15 -3.13 -9.56
C LYS A 61 -3.16 -3.88 -8.22
N ASN A 62 -1.98 -4.26 -7.72
CA ASN A 62 -1.84 -4.99 -6.46
C ASN A 62 -2.30 -4.15 -5.26
N VAL A 63 -1.82 -2.91 -5.15
CA VAL A 63 -2.20 -2.01 -4.06
C VAL A 63 -3.69 -1.65 -4.11
N ARG A 64 -4.25 -1.43 -5.30
CA ARG A 64 -5.69 -1.17 -5.47
C ARG A 64 -6.53 -2.36 -5.04
N THR A 65 -6.08 -3.58 -5.32
CA THR A 65 -6.76 -4.80 -4.89
C THR A 65 -6.81 -4.89 -3.36
N ILE A 66 -5.71 -4.55 -2.68
CA ILE A 66 -5.66 -4.47 -1.21
C ILE A 66 -6.64 -3.41 -0.70
N ILE A 67 -6.59 -2.18 -1.23
CA ILE A 67 -7.52 -1.10 -0.81
C ILE A 67 -8.97 -1.56 -0.94
N ASN A 68 -9.34 -2.19 -2.06
CA ASN A 68 -10.71 -2.64 -2.31
C ASN A 68 -11.19 -3.69 -1.30
N ARG A 69 -10.31 -4.50 -0.72
CA ARG A 69 -10.69 -5.45 0.35
C ARG A 69 -11.12 -4.75 1.64
N TYR A 70 -10.55 -3.59 1.93
CA TYR A 70 -10.74 -2.92 3.22
C TYR A 70 -11.58 -1.65 3.16
N LYS A 71 -11.67 -0.97 2.01
CA LYS A 71 -12.25 0.40 1.92
C LYS A 71 -13.68 0.51 2.45
N ASP A 72 -14.47 -0.55 2.34
CA ASP A 72 -15.89 -0.58 2.70
C ASP A 72 -16.12 -1.03 4.16
N LEU A 73 -15.06 -1.45 4.87
CA LEU A 73 -15.16 -1.72 6.30
C LEU A 73 -15.38 -0.41 7.07
N PRO A 74 -16.16 -0.44 8.17
CA PRO A 74 -16.39 0.73 8.99
C PRO A 74 -15.07 1.24 9.59
N LYS A 75 -14.94 2.57 9.68
CA LYS A 75 -13.80 3.17 10.36
C LYS A 75 -13.89 2.91 11.85
N LEU A 76 -12.77 2.55 12.46
CA LEU A 76 -12.66 2.43 13.90
C LEU A 76 -12.64 3.82 14.54
N LYS A 77 -13.33 3.97 15.67
CA LYS A 77 -13.11 5.10 16.56
C LYS A 77 -11.79 4.88 17.29
N ARG A 78 -10.82 5.73 17.01
CA ARG A 78 -9.48 5.71 17.60
C ARG A 78 -9.43 6.54 18.87
#